data_AF-A0A7C6KE95-F1
#
_entry.id   AF-A0A7C6KE95-F1
#
_cell.length_a   1.000
_cell.length_b   1.000
_cell.length_c   1.000
_cell.angle_alpha   90.00
_cell.angle_beta   90.00
_cell.angle_gamma   90.00
#
_symmetry.space_group_name_H-M   'P 1'
#
loop_
_entity.id
_entity.type
_entity.pdbx_description
1 polymer ?
#
loop_
_entity_poly.entity_id
_entity_poly.type
_entity_poly.pdbx_seq_one_letter_code
_entity_poly.pdbx_strand_id
1 'polypeptide(L)'
;MPAPDYLRRAAEIMEERGKQYDKPEGERSMGKCVAAFNIVTGRDLTEADGWLLLQILKDVRQWQRPGFHLDSAEDCIAYAALKAEAKQREAACNAR
;
A
#
# COMPACT_ATOMS: atom_id res chain seq x y z
N MET A 1 -1.72 1.50 -22.11
CA MET A 1 -2.83 1.84 -21.19
C MET A 1 -2.73 3.30 -20.77
N PRO A 2 -3.78 4.11 -20.92
CA PRO A 2 -3.88 5.48 -20.38
C PRO A 2 -3.79 5.56 -18.84
N ALA A 3 -3.39 6.71 -18.30
CA ALA A 3 -3.25 6.93 -16.85
C ALA A 3 -4.51 6.61 -16.01
N PRO A 4 -5.73 7.02 -16.41
CA PRO A 4 -6.94 6.68 -15.64
C PRO A 4 -7.22 5.19 -15.53
N ASP A 5 -6.82 4.40 -16.52
CA ASP A 5 -7.03 2.96 -16.53
C ASP A 5 -6.14 2.27 -15.48
N TYR A 6 -4.93 2.80 -15.23
CA TYR A 6 -4.10 2.33 -14.11
C TYR A 6 -4.75 2.59 -12.75
N LEU A 7 -5.44 3.73 -12.57
CA LEU A 7 -6.16 4.02 -11.34
C LEU A 7 -7.30 3.01 -11.11
N ARG A 8 -8.07 2.71 -12.16
CA ARG A 8 -9.13 1.69 -12.07
C ARG A 8 -8.56 0.32 -11.77
N ARG A 9 -7.45 -0.04 -12.43
CA ARG A 9 -6.81 -1.34 -12.22
C ARG A 9 -6.25 -1.48 -10.81
N ALA A 10 -5.66 -0.43 -10.25
CA ALA A 10 -5.21 -0.41 -8.86
C ALA A 10 -6.38 -0.59 -7.89
N ALA A 11 -7.53 0.05 -8.15
CA ALA A 11 -8.75 -0.15 -7.35
C ALA A 11 -9.24 -1.60 -7.40
N GLU A 12 -9.31 -2.19 -8.61
CA GLU A 12 -9.68 -3.61 -8.79
C GLU A 12 -8.75 -4.56 -8.02
N ILE A 13 -7.43 -4.33 -8.09
CA ILE A 13 -6.44 -5.14 -7.36
C ILE A 13 -6.69 -5.09 -5.85
N MET A 14 -6.95 -3.90 -5.30
CA MET A 14 -7.25 -3.74 -3.87
C MET A 14 -8.55 -4.46 -3.48
N GLU A 15 -9.59 -4.39 -4.32
CA GLU A 15 -10.86 -5.10 -4.10
C GLU A 15 -10.70 -6.62 -4.18
N GLU A 16 -9.99 -7.13 -5.18
CA GLU A 16 -9.70 -8.55 -5.35
C GLU A 16 -8.93 -9.11 -4.15
N ARG A 17 -7.92 -8.39 -3.67
CA ARG A 17 -7.19 -8.75 -2.44
C ARG A 17 -8.10 -8.72 -1.22
N GLY A 18 -8.99 -7.72 -1.10
CA GLY A 18 -9.99 -7.66 -0.03
C GLY A 18 -10.93 -8.88 0.00
N LYS A 19 -11.37 -9.35 -1.18
CA LYS A 19 -12.23 -10.54 -1.33
C LYS A 19 -11.50 -11.83 -0.94
N GLN A 20 -10.23 -11.99 -1.33
CA GLN A 20 -9.44 -13.19 -0.99
C GLN A 20 -9.27 -13.41 0.51
N TYR A 21 -9.42 -12.36 1.33
CA TYR A 21 -9.26 -12.43 2.77
C TYR A 21 -10.57 -12.40 3.57
N ASP A 22 -11.74 -12.45 2.91
CA ASP A 22 -13.08 -12.45 3.53
C ASP A 22 -13.26 -11.38 4.63
N LYS A 23 -12.65 -10.20 4.44
CA LYS A 23 -12.77 -9.08 5.37
C LYS A 23 -13.57 -7.95 4.74
N PRO A 24 -14.73 -7.58 5.32
CA PRO A 24 -15.55 -6.50 4.79
C PRO A 24 -14.82 -5.14 4.81
N GLU A 25 -13.75 -4.98 5.60
CA GLU A 25 -12.95 -3.75 5.65
C GLU A 25 -11.72 -3.72 4.71
N GLY A 26 -11.56 -4.68 3.79
CA GLY A 26 -10.50 -4.69 2.78
C GLY A 26 -9.13 -5.20 3.25
N GLU A 27 -8.07 -4.97 2.45
CA GLU A 27 -6.71 -5.45 2.74
C GLU A 27 -6.06 -4.65 3.89
N ARG A 28 -6.09 -5.24 5.10
CA ARG A 28 -5.53 -4.67 6.34
C ARG A 28 -4.27 -5.38 6.84
N SER A 29 -3.48 -5.93 5.93
CA SER A 29 -2.26 -6.68 6.26
C SER A 29 -1.16 -5.76 6.82
N MET A 30 -1.02 -4.54 6.27
CA MET A 30 0.08 -3.64 6.62
C MET A 30 0.14 -3.26 8.09
N GLY A 31 -0.99 -2.89 8.70
CA GLY A 31 -1.01 -2.53 10.13
C GLY A 31 -0.50 -3.66 11.03
N LYS A 32 -0.84 -4.91 10.71
CA LYS A 32 -0.34 -6.09 11.43
C LYS A 32 1.16 -6.31 11.18
N CYS A 33 1.60 -6.17 9.94
CA CYS A 33 3.02 -6.29 9.58
C CYS A 33 3.87 -5.25 10.31
N VAL A 34 3.44 -3.98 10.32
CA VAL A 34 4.13 -2.89 11.01
C VAL A 34 4.15 -3.12 12.53
N ALA A 35 3.03 -3.52 13.13
CA ALA A 35 2.98 -3.83 14.56
C ALA A 35 3.98 -4.94 14.94
N ALA A 36 4.01 -6.04 14.18
CA ALA A 36 4.96 -7.12 14.40
C ALA A 36 6.41 -6.66 14.17
N PHE A 37 6.67 -5.86 13.13
CA PHE A 37 7.99 -5.31 12.83
C PHE A 37 8.50 -4.43 13.98
N ASN A 38 7.66 -3.54 14.49
CA ASN A 38 7.96 -2.67 15.62
C ASN A 38 8.31 -3.48 16.87
N ILE A 39 7.55 -4.53 17.20
CA ILE A 39 7.83 -5.43 18.32
C ILE A 39 9.21 -6.08 18.19
N VAL A 40 9.53 -6.62 17.03
CA VAL A 40 10.79 -7.35 16.79
C VAL A 40 12.00 -6.41 16.80
N THR A 41 11.84 -5.20 16.28
CA THR A 41 12.97 -4.28 16.01
C THR A 41 13.11 -3.15 17.02
N GLY A 42 12.15 -2.99 17.94
CA GLY A 42 12.11 -1.85 18.87
C GLY A 42 11.87 -0.52 18.16
N ARG A 43 11.21 -0.53 17.01
CA ARG A 43 10.87 0.66 16.21
C ARG A 43 9.44 1.12 16.50
N ASP A 44 9.11 2.30 15.99
CA ASP A 44 7.80 2.90 16.11
C ASP A 44 7.34 3.46 14.76
N LEU A 45 7.24 2.57 13.77
CA LEU A 45 6.73 2.91 12.44
C LEU A 45 5.20 2.92 12.45
N THR A 46 4.59 3.77 11.61
CA THR A 46 3.14 3.75 11.39
C THR A 46 2.75 2.86 10.21
N GLU A 47 1.45 2.55 10.07
CA GLU A 47 0.93 1.82 8.90
C GLU A 47 1.29 2.55 7.59
N ALA A 48 1.23 3.88 7.59
CA ALA A 48 1.60 4.68 6.43
C ALA A 48 3.10 4.61 6.09
N ASP A 49 3.98 4.46 7.07
CA ASP A 49 5.41 4.23 6.83
C ASP A 49 5.65 2.89 6.14
N GLY A 50 4.88 1.87 6.52
CA GLY A 50 4.91 0.56 5.85
C GLY A 50 4.48 0.64 4.39
N TRP A 51 3.39 1.35 4.09
CA TRP A 51 2.96 1.58 2.70
C TRP A 51 3.95 2.43 1.91
N LEU A 52 4.57 3.45 2.52
CA LEU A 52 5.64 4.23 1.90
C LEU A 52 6.83 3.34 1.51
N LEU A 53 7.25 2.44 2.40
CA LEU A 53 8.34 1.51 2.11
C LEU A 53 8.01 0.60 0.91
N LEU A 54 6.81 0.02 0.86
CA LEU A 54 6.42 -0.83 -0.26
C LEU A 54 6.25 -0.05 -1.56
N GLN A 55 5.79 1.20 -1.51
CA GLN A 55 5.74 2.08 -2.67
C GLN A 55 7.17 2.30 -3.22
N ILE A 56 8.12 2.67 -2.36
CA ILE A 56 9.53 2.83 -2.75
C ILE A 56 10.09 1.54 -3.35
N LEU A 57 9.77 0.38 -2.78
CA LEU A 57 10.20 -0.92 -3.32
C LEU A 57 9.68 -1.13 -4.75
N LYS A 58 8.42 -0.77 -5.04
CA LYS A 58 7.83 -0.93 -6.37
C LYS A 58 8.43 0.05 -7.37
N ASP A 59 8.69 1.28 -6.96
CA ASP A 59 9.46 2.24 -7.77
C ASP A 59 10.85 1.67 -8.08
N VAL A 60 11.64 1.27 -7.08
CA VAL A 60 12.97 0.68 -7.28
C VAL A 60 12.93 -0.51 -8.24
N ARG A 61 11.94 -1.41 -8.12
CA ARG A 61 11.76 -2.53 -9.06
C ARG A 61 11.46 -2.09 -10.49
N GLN A 62 10.68 -1.02 -10.66
CA GLN A 62 10.39 -0.44 -11.95
C GLN A 62 11.65 0.15 -12.61
N TRP A 63 12.55 0.74 -11.82
CA TRP A 63 13.80 1.34 -12.28
C TRP A 63 14.98 0.36 -12.42
N GLN A 64 14.97 -0.77 -11.70
CA GLN A 64 16.07 -1.74 -11.71
C GLN A 64 16.10 -2.59 -12.99
N ARG A 65 14.96 -2.79 -13.65
CA ARG A 65 14.87 -3.63 -14.86
C ARG A 65 14.85 -2.79 -16.14
N PRO A 66 15.40 -3.31 -17.25
CA PRO A 66 15.14 -2.72 -18.55
C PRO A 66 13.64 -2.87 -18.91
N GLY A 67 13.02 -1.77 -19.35
CA GLY A 67 11.64 -1.75 -19.82
C GLY A 67 10.57 -1.64 -18.73
N PHE A 68 9.31 -1.60 -19.17
CA PHE A 68 8.16 -1.34 -18.31
C PHE A 68 7.73 -2.58 -17.51
N HIS A 69 7.37 -2.44 -16.23
CA HIS A 69 6.87 -3.52 -15.38
C HIS A 69 5.45 -3.23 -14.89
N LEU A 70 4.47 -3.87 -15.53
CA LEU A 70 3.06 -3.63 -15.24
C LEU A 70 2.72 -3.82 -13.75
N ASP A 71 3.12 -4.95 -13.16
CA ASP A 71 2.88 -5.25 -11.73
C ASP A 71 3.45 -4.17 -10.80
N SER A 72 4.67 -3.67 -11.09
CA SER A 72 5.26 -2.65 -10.23
C SER A 72 4.56 -1.29 -10.36
N ALA A 73 4.12 -0.93 -11.57
CA ALA A 73 3.35 0.29 -11.77
C ALA A 73 1.98 0.23 -11.07
N GLU A 74 1.25 -0.89 -11.23
CA GLU A 74 -0.07 -1.08 -10.63
C GLU A 74 -0.02 -1.12 -9.10
N ASP A 75 0.91 -1.89 -8.52
CA ASP A 75 1.07 -1.96 -7.07
C ASP A 75 1.56 -0.64 -6.48
N CYS A 76 2.42 0.12 -7.17
CA CYS A 76 2.85 1.43 -6.69
C CYS A 76 1.66 2.38 -6.51
N ILE A 77 0.73 2.37 -7.46
CA ILE A 77 -0.50 3.18 -7.40
C ILE A 77 -1.42 2.70 -6.27
N ALA A 78 -1.63 1.39 -6.15
CA ALA A 78 -2.43 0.81 -5.07
C ALA A 78 -1.85 1.17 -3.69
N TYR A 79 -0.54 1.03 -3.51
CA TYR A 79 0.13 1.39 -2.25
C TYR A 79 0.09 2.89 -1.97
N ALA A 80 0.17 3.74 -2.99
CA ALA A 80 -0.02 5.18 -2.83
C ALA A 80 -1.44 5.52 -2.32
N ALA A 81 -2.46 4.84 -2.81
CA ALA A 81 -3.85 5.01 -2.35
C ALA A 81 -4.02 4.54 -0.89
N LEU A 82 -3.53 3.33 -0.55
CA LEU A 82 -3.59 2.79 0.81
C LEU A 82 -2.79 3.63 1.82
N LYS A 83 -1.66 4.19 1.39
CA LYS A 83 -0.88 5.16 2.19
C LYS A 83 -1.68 6.42 2.48
N ALA A 84 -2.39 6.96 1.49
CA ALA A 84 -3.23 8.14 1.67
C ALA A 84 -4.37 7.87 2.67
N GLU A 85 -5.03 6.72 2.57
CA GLU A 85 -6.04 6.29 3.54
C GLU A 85 -5.45 6.17 4.96
N ALA A 86 -4.29 5.51 5.12
CA ALA A 86 -3.62 5.38 6.41
C ALA A 86 -3.28 6.76 7.02
N LYS A 87 -2.73 7.69 6.23
CA LYS A 87 -2.46 9.06 6.68
C LYS A 87 -3.73 9.83 7.07
N GLN A 88 -4.82 9.63 6.35
CA GLN A 88 -6.10 10.23 6.70
C GLN A 88 -6.62 9.69 8.05
N ARG A 89 -6.50 8.38 8.29
CA ARG A 89 -6.87 7.75 9.56
C ARG A 89 -6.02 8.27 10.73
N GLU A 90 -4.70 8.41 10.54
CA GLU A 90 -3.79 9.01 11.52
C GLU A 90 -4.20 10.45 11.87
N ALA A 91 -4.46 11.29 10.87
CA ALA A 91 -4.87 12.67 11.08
C ALA A 91 -6.21 12.78 11.85
N ALA A 92 -7.17 11.90 11.55
CA ALA A 92 -8.45 11.85 12.24
C ALA A 92 -8.33 11.39 13.70
N CYS A 93 -7.36 10.53 14.02
CA CYS A 93 -7.06 10.10 15.38
C CYS A 93 -6.42 11.22 16.21
N ASN A 94 -5.48 11.97 15.61
CA ASN A 94 -4.74 13.05 16.27
C ASN A 94 -5.59 14.31 16.53
N ALA A 95 -6.74 14.44 15.87
CA ALA A 95 -7.68 15.54 16.06
C ALA A 95 -8.72 15.30 17.18
N ARG A 96 -8.66 14.14 17.86
CA ARG A 96 -9.49 13.78 19.01
C ARG A 96 -8.66 13.85 20.29
#